data_AF-E7NAL4-F1
#
_entry.id   AF-E7NAL4-F1
#
_cell.length_a   1.000
_cell.length_b   1.000
_cell.length_c   1.000
_cell.angle_alpha   90.00
_cell.angle_beta   90.00
_cell.angle_gamma   90.00
#
_symmetry.space_group_name_H-M   'P 1'
#
loop_
_entity.id
_entity.type
_entity.pdbx_description
1 polymer ?
#
loop_
_entity_poly.entity_id
_entity_poly.type
_entity_poly.pdbx_seq_one_letter_code
_entity_poly.pdbx_strand_id
1 'polypeptide(L)'
;MRTSFATAELVARDTGILLMLDGAESSFLDMRDPSHLDFEYHQQMDAVLTALRGAGGPVKALHLGGAGCALARAWDVTRPPPPPAAPP
;
A
#
# COMPACT_ATOMS: atom_id res chain seq x y z
N MET A 1 11.06 16.37 7.83
CA MET A 1 11.53 16.98 6.57
C MET A 1 10.41 17.78 5.95
N ARG A 2 10.61 19.08 5.68
CA ARG A 2 9.63 19.90 4.94
C ARG A 2 9.64 19.48 3.46
N THR A 3 8.45 19.34 2.88
CA THR A 3 8.22 19.09 1.45
C THR A 3 7.56 20.31 0.81
N SER A 4 7.19 20.22 -0.46
CA SER A 4 6.44 21.29 -1.15
C SER A 4 5.02 21.50 -0.61
N PHE A 5 4.42 20.49 0.04
CA PHE A 5 3.00 20.51 0.42
C PHE A 5 2.71 20.15 1.89
N ALA A 6 3.67 19.57 2.60
CA ALA A 6 3.51 19.12 3.99
C ALA A 6 4.88 19.00 4.71
N THR A 7 4.86 18.85 6.02
CA THR A 7 6.02 18.35 6.78
C THR A 7 5.90 16.85 6.95
N ALA A 8 6.85 16.10 6.41
CA ALA A 8 6.93 14.65 6.54
C ALA A 8 7.82 14.24 7.72
N GLU A 9 7.36 13.31 8.53
CA GLU A 9 8.14 12.69 9.60
C GLU A 9 8.01 11.17 9.51
N LEU A 10 9.13 10.48 9.75
CA LEU A 10 9.18 9.02 9.77
C LEU A 10 9.42 8.57 11.20
N VAL A 11 8.51 7.76 11.71
CA VAL A 11 8.60 7.18 13.05
C VAL A 11 8.83 5.67 12.90
N ALA A 12 9.98 5.20 13.35
CA ALA A 12 10.25 3.77 13.42
C ALA A 12 9.35 3.13 14.49
N ARG A 13 8.65 2.05 14.13
CA ARG A 13 7.95 1.13 15.03
C ARG A 13 8.60 -0.25 14.92
N ASP A 14 8.14 -1.21 15.71
CA ASP A 14 8.76 -2.55 15.82
C ASP A 14 9.11 -3.21 14.47
N THR A 15 8.13 -3.34 13.56
CA THR A 15 8.32 -4.04 12.27
C THR A 15 8.56 -3.09 11.10
N GLY A 16 8.37 -1.78 11.30
CA GLY A 16 8.02 -0.91 10.19
C GLY A 16 8.18 0.57 10.46
N ILE A 17 7.74 1.36 9.49
CA ILE A 17 7.87 2.82 9.51
C ILE A 17 6.47 3.42 9.36
N LEU A 18 6.10 4.26 10.32
CA LEU A 18 4.95 5.14 10.22
C LEU A 18 5.37 6.45 9.56
N LEU A 19 4.66 6.84 8.50
CA LEU A 19 4.73 8.15 7.88
C LEU A 19 3.69 9.07 8.50
N MET A 20 4.17 10.19 9.03
CA MET A 20 3.39 11.32 9.49
C MET A 20 3.44 12.44 8.44
N LEU A 21 2.31 13.08 8.15
CA LEU A 21 2.24 14.32 7.37
C LEU A 21 1.51 15.38 8.20
N ASP A 22 2.19 16.50 8.46
CA ASP A 22 1.68 17.61 9.28
C ASP A 22 1.10 17.16 10.64
N GLY A 23 1.73 16.16 11.26
CA GLY A 23 1.32 15.58 12.54
C GLY A 23 0.19 14.56 12.47
N ALA A 24 -0.34 14.25 11.28
CA ALA A 24 -1.35 13.20 11.07
C ALA A 24 -0.71 11.88 10.58
N GLU A 25 -1.10 10.77 11.22
CA GLU A 25 -0.69 9.43 10.78
C GLU A 25 -1.25 9.18 9.37
N SER A 26 -0.36 8.92 8.39
CA SER A 26 -0.72 8.97 6.97
C SER A 26 -0.43 7.67 6.20
N SER A 27 0.49 6.85 6.68
CA SER A 27 0.79 5.54 6.08
C SER A 27 1.68 4.71 6.99
N PHE A 28 1.57 3.39 6.95
CA PHE A 28 2.50 2.49 7.64
C PHE A 28 3.00 1.43 6.66
N LEU A 29 4.31 1.17 6.69
CA LEU A 29 4.94 0.10 5.93
C LEU A 29 5.57 -0.89 6.90
N ASP A 30 5.08 -2.13 6.89
CA ASP A 30 5.75 -3.25 7.54
C ASP A 30 6.90 -3.72 6.64
N MET A 31 8.12 -3.75 7.18
CA MET A 31 9.31 -4.12 6.44
C MET A 31 9.50 -5.64 6.36
N ARG A 32 8.80 -6.40 7.22
CA ARG A 32 8.82 -7.87 7.27
C ARG A 32 7.69 -8.46 6.41
N ASP A 33 6.56 -7.79 6.35
CA ASP A 33 5.40 -8.22 5.56
C ASP A 33 4.89 -7.11 4.62
N PRO A 34 5.27 -7.12 3.33
CA PRO A 34 4.81 -6.10 2.38
C PRO A 34 3.30 -6.16 2.09
N SER A 35 2.58 -7.19 2.53
CA SER A 35 1.13 -7.31 2.37
C SER A 35 0.34 -6.69 3.53
N HIS A 36 1.01 -6.35 4.65
CA HIS A 36 0.36 -5.80 5.83
C HIS A 36 -0.22 -4.41 5.57
N LEU A 37 -1.49 -4.24 5.94
CA LEU A 37 -2.22 -2.97 5.86
C LEU A 37 -2.64 -2.54 7.27
N ASP A 38 -1.88 -1.63 7.87
CA ASP A 38 -2.12 -1.20 9.25
C ASP A 38 -3.42 -0.39 9.41
N PHE A 39 -3.73 0.42 8.39
CA PHE A 39 -4.89 1.31 8.42
C PHE A 39 -6.15 0.61 7.89
N GLU A 40 -7.23 0.68 8.68
CA GLU A 40 -8.51 0.03 8.38
C GLU A 40 -9.07 0.45 7.01
N TYR A 41 -8.91 1.71 6.60
CA TYR A 41 -9.43 2.17 5.31
C TYR A 41 -8.73 1.48 4.12
N HIS A 42 -7.45 1.12 4.25
CA HIS A 42 -6.76 0.31 3.23
C HIS A 42 -7.29 -1.13 3.23
N GLN A 43 -7.51 -1.72 4.41
CA GLN A 43 -8.09 -3.06 4.53
C GLN A 43 -9.50 -3.10 3.91
N GLN A 44 -10.32 -2.07 4.14
CA GLN A 44 -11.64 -1.92 3.54
C GLN A 44 -11.56 -1.81 2.01
N MET A 45 -10.62 -1.02 1.47
CA MET A 45 -10.39 -0.93 0.03
C MET A 45 -10.00 -2.27 -0.59
N ASP A 46 -9.10 -3.03 0.06
CA ASP A 46 -8.74 -4.37 -0.41
C ASP A 46 -9.91 -5.37 -0.29
N ALA A 47 -10.69 -5.30 0.79
CA ALA A 47 -11.88 -6.14 0.96
C ALA A 47 -12.93 -5.88 -0.14
N VAL A 48 -13.18 -4.61 -0.48
CA VAL A 48 -14.09 -4.24 -1.58
C VAL A 48 -13.57 -4.78 -2.91
N LEU A 49 -12.27 -4.62 -3.19
CA LEU A 49 -11.68 -5.14 -4.41
C LEU A 49 -11.78 -6.67 -4.50
N THR A 50 -11.49 -7.36 -3.40
CA THR A 50 -11.62 -8.82 -3.26
C THR A 50 -13.05 -9.28 -3.49
N ALA A 51 -14.04 -8.60 -2.93
CA ALA A 51 -15.44 -8.92 -3.13
C ALA A 51 -15.88 -8.78 -4.61
N LEU A 52 -15.31 -7.81 -5.33
CA LEU A 52 -15.65 -7.54 -6.74
C LEU A 52 -14.87 -8.37 -7.76
N ARG A 53 -13.64 -8.80 -7.44
CA ARG A 53 -12.69 -9.39 -8.40
C ARG A 53 -12.14 -10.75 -7.97
N GLY A 54 -12.50 -11.23 -6.78
CA GLY A 54 -11.91 -12.39 -6.16
C GLY A 54 -10.57 -12.09 -5.48
N ALA A 55 -10.10 -13.07 -4.70
CA ALA A 55 -8.80 -13.01 -4.04
C ALA A 55 -7.68 -13.24 -5.06
N GLY A 56 -6.60 -12.45 -4.98
CA GLY A 56 -5.34 -12.69 -5.68
C GLY A 56 -5.31 -12.44 -7.20
N GLY A 57 -6.43 -12.13 -7.84
CA GLY A 57 -6.45 -11.80 -9.27
C GLY A 57 -5.71 -10.50 -9.59
N PRO A 58 -4.95 -10.43 -10.70
CA PRO A 58 -4.18 -9.24 -11.08
C PRO A 58 -5.10 -8.04 -11.30
N VAL A 59 -4.65 -6.86 -10.86
CA VAL A 59 -5.39 -5.61 -11.01
C VAL A 59 -4.51 -4.52 -11.59
N LYS A 60 -5.05 -3.81 -12.59
CA LYS A 60 -4.47 -2.57 -13.09
C LYS A 60 -5.13 -1.41 -12.34
N ALA A 61 -4.42 -0.84 -11.37
CA ALA A 61 -4.91 0.25 -10.55
C ALA A 61 -4.16 1.57 -10.83
N LEU A 62 -4.88 2.69 -10.67
CA LEU A 62 -4.30 4.02 -10.55
C LEU A 62 -4.55 4.50 -9.12
N HIS A 63 -3.47 4.72 -8.37
CA HIS A 63 -3.54 5.29 -7.03
C HIS A 63 -3.42 6.81 -7.13
N LEU A 64 -4.53 7.52 -6.95
CA LEU A 64 -4.52 8.99 -6.86
C LEU A 64 -4.29 9.38 -5.39
N GLY A 65 -3.03 9.68 -5.05
CA GLY A 65 -2.58 9.80 -3.66
C GLY A 65 -2.11 8.46 -3.09
N GLY A 66 -2.25 8.26 -1.77
CA GLY A 66 -1.82 7.03 -1.09
C GLY A 66 -0.58 7.18 -0.20
N ALA A 67 -0.10 8.40 0.01
CA ALA A 67 1.00 8.75 0.93
C ALA A 67 2.23 7.83 0.78
N GLY A 68 2.46 6.93 1.74
CA GLY A 68 3.58 5.99 1.75
C GLY A 68 3.43 4.78 0.82
N CYS A 69 2.40 4.75 -0.04
CA CYS A 69 2.13 3.69 -1.01
C CYS A 69 1.86 2.30 -0.39
N ALA A 70 1.38 2.23 0.85
CA ALA A 70 1.10 0.97 1.53
C ALA A 70 0.12 0.07 0.76
N LEU A 71 -1.01 0.61 0.31
CA LEU A 71 -1.99 -0.16 -0.48
C LEU A 71 -1.43 -0.63 -1.82
N ALA A 72 -0.71 0.23 -2.54
CA ALA A 72 -0.11 -0.11 -3.81
C ALA A 72 0.93 -1.24 -3.65
N ARG A 73 1.77 -1.15 -2.61
CA ARG A 73 2.76 -2.19 -2.25
C ARG A 73 2.09 -3.51 -1.89
N ALA A 74 1.03 -3.48 -1.08
CA ALA A 74 0.30 -4.69 -0.72
C ALA A 74 -0.34 -5.35 -1.93
N TRP A 75 -0.93 -4.58 -2.85
CA TRP A 75 -1.51 -5.14 -4.08
C TRP A 75 -0.46 -5.66 -5.07
N ASP A 76 0.71 -5.04 -5.16
CA ASP A 76 1.79 -5.54 -6.01
C ASP A 76 2.21 -6.98 -5.63
N VAL A 77 2.28 -7.27 -4.32
CA VAL A 77 2.66 -8.61 -3.82
C VAL A 77 1.49 -9.59 -3.73
N THR A 78 0.27 -9.12 -3.46
CA THR A 78 -0.90 -10.00 -3.29
C THR A 78 -1.67 -10.25 -4.59
N ARG A 79 -1.47 -9.41 -5.62
CA ARG A 79 -2.17 -9.48 -6.91
C ARG A 79 -1.16 -9.35 -8.07
N PRO A 80 -0.16 -10.24 -8.14
CA PRO A 80 0.92 -10.12 -9.12
C PRO A 80 0.36 -10.19 -10.55
N PRO A 81 1.01 -9.51 -11.52
CA PRO A 81 0.64 -9.65 -12.92
C PRO A 81 0.76 -11.11 -13.37
N PRO A 82 0.01 -11.53 -14.40
CA PRO A 82 0.22 -12.85 -14.98
C PRO A 82 1.67 -12.98 -15.46
N PRO A 83 2.25 -14.18 -15.44
CA PRO A 83 3.56 -14.41 -16.01
C PRO A 83 3.59 -13.96 -17.48
N PRO A 84 4.74 -13.52 -18.00
CA PRO A 84 4.86 -13.18 -19.41
C PRO A 84 4.43 -14.37 -20.27
N ALA A 85 3.80 -14.09 -21.41
CA ALA A 85 3.45 -15.14 -22.37
C ALA A 85 4.72 -15.93 -22.73
N ALA A 86 4.60 -17.25 -22.85
CA ALA A 86 5.71 -18.06 -23.35
C ALA A 86 6.15 -17.51 -24.73
N PRO A 87 7.47 -17.47 -25.00
CA PRO A 87 7.93 -17.11 -26.33
C PRO A 87 7.29 -18.05 -27.38
N PRO A 88 7.04 -17.55 -28.60
CA PRO A 88 6.43 -18.34 -29.67
C PRO A 88 7.24 -19.59 -30.03
#